data_AF-A0A8X8GKX2-F1
#
_entry.id   AF-A0A8X8GKX2-F1
#
_cell.length_a   1.000
_cell.length_b   1.000
_cell.length_c   1.000
_cell.angle_alpha   90.00
_cell.angle_beta   90.00
_cell.angle_gamma   90.00
#
_symmetry.space_group_name_H-M   'P 1'
#
loop_
_entity.id
_entity.type
_entity.pdbx_description
1 polymer ?
#
loop_
_entity_poly.entity_id
_entity_poly.type
_entity_poly.pdbx_seq_one_letter_code
_entity_poly.pdbx_strand_id
1 'polypeptide(L)' 'MRTHRNSFDASPLAIFVKWLETAKPAELIAKRDMLRDQFGEDASMNRAVRRFIEACEAEMEVREDLYFLPSNRRQRGVAA' A
#
# COMPACT_ATOMS: atom_id res chain seq x y z
N MET A 1 5.56 -39.90 -2.46
CA MET A 1 5.70 -38.85 -1.43
C MET A 1 5.47 -37.49 -2.08
N ARG A 2 4.30 -36.87 -1.85
CA ARG A 2 4.00 -35.50 -2.31
C ARG A 2 4.58 -34.52 -1.29
N THR A 3 5.66 -33.85 -1.64
CA THR A 3 6.18 -32.72 -0.86
C THR A 3 5.20 -31.56 -0.96
N HIS A 4 4.44 -31.30 0.11
CA HIS A 4 3.81 -30.00 0.32
C HIS A 4 4.92 -28.96 0.42
N ARG A 5 5.19 -28.22 -0.67
CA ARG A 5 6.00 -27.01 -0.59
C ARG A 5 5.18 -26.00 0.20
N ASN A 6 5.59 -25.74 1.43
CA ASN A 6 5.05 -24.67 2.25
C ASN A 6 5.17 -23.36 1.46
N SER A 7 4.04 -22.76 1.11
CA SER A 7 3.93 -21.46 0.44
C SER A 7 4.30 -20.28 1.36
N PHE A 8 5.20 -20.50 2.32
CA PHE A 8 5.63 -19.53 3.34
C PHE A 8 7.02 -18.92 3.06
N ASP A 9 7.66 -19.26 1.94
CA ASP A 9 9.02 -18.77 1.59
C ASP A 9 9.07 -17.32 1.08
N ALA A 10 7.93 -16.62 1.03
CA ALA A 10 7.93 -15.20 0.70
C ALA A 10 8.38 -14.39 1.92
N SER A 11 9.41 -13.55 1.76
CA SER A 11 9.83 -12.63 2.81
C SER A 11 8.64 -11.78 3.26
N PRO A 12 8.52 -11.39 4.54
CA PRO A 12 7.44 -10.54 5.00
C PRO A 12 7.28 -9.26 4.18
N LEU A 13 8.40 -8.72 3.68
CA LEU A 13 8.41 -7.59 2.75
C LEU A 13 7.75 -7.93 1.40
N ALA A 14 8.07 -9.08 0.80
CA ALA A 14 7.46 -9.50 -0.46
C ALA A 14 5.95 -9.75 -0.33
N ILE A 15 5.51 -10.30 0.80
CA ILE A 15 4.07 -10.47 1.11
C ILE A 15 3.41 -9.09 1.21
N PHE A 16 4.05 -8.15 1.89
CA PHE A 16 3.53 -6.80 2.07
C PHE A 16 3.44 -6.02 0.75
N VAL A 17 4.48 -6.04 -0.08
CA VAL A 17 4.48 -5.39 -1.40
C VAL A 17 3.38 -5.98 -2.29
N LYS A 18 3.24 -7.31 -2.32
CA LYS A 18 2.18 -7.97 -3.09
C LYS A 18 0.79 -7.58 -2.59
N TRP A 19 0.61 -7.44 -1.27
CA TRP A 19 -0.64 -6.95 -0.72
C TRP A 19 -0.91 -5.51 -1.18
N LEU A 20 0.06 -4.60 -1.06
CA LEU A 20 -0.06 -3.19 -1.48
C LEU A 20 -0.47 -3.04 -2.96
N GLU A 21 0.13 -3.83 -3.85
CA GLU A 21 -0.19 -3.83 -5.28
C GLU A 21 -1.65 -4.18 -5.56
N THR A 22 -2.26 -5.02 -4.72
CA THR A 22 -3.65 -5.46 -4.87
C THR A 22 -4.64 -4.69 -3.99
N ALA A 23 -4.15 -3.97 -2.98
CA ALA A 23 -4.97 -3.28 -2.01
C ALA A 23 -5.68 -2.09 -2.65
N LYS A 24 -6.98 -1.97 -2.41
CA LYS A 24 -7.75 -0.78 -2.79
C LYS A 24 -7.49 0.37 -1.80
N PRO A 25 -7.65 1.64 -2.21
CA PRO A 25 -7.50 2.78 -1.29
C PRO A 25 -8.33 2.63 0.00
N ALA A 26 -9.57 2.15 -0.10
CA ALA A 26 -10.42 1.90 1.07
C ALA A 26 -9.83 0.86 2.05
N GLU A 27 -9.12 -0.16 1.55
CA GLU A 27 -8.48 -1.18 2.38
C GLU A 27 -7.25 -0.65 3.09
N LEU A 28 -6.50 0.27 2.45
CA LEU A 28 -5.37 0.98 3.08
C LEU A 28 -5.85 1.86 4.24
N ILE A 29 -6.94 2.61 4.02
CA ILE A 29 -7.58 3.45 5.05
C ILE A 29 -8.03 2.58 6.22
N ALA A 30 -8.81 1.53 5.95
CA ALA A 30 -9.31 0.64 6.98
C ALA A 30 -8.17 -0.01 7.80
N LYS A 31 -7.08 -0.41 7.13
CA LYS A 31 -5.93 -1.01 7.82
C LYS A 31 -5.17 0.01 8.68
N ARG A 32 -5.00 1.24 8.19
CA ARG A 32 -4.41 2.35 8.94
C ARG A 32 -5.22 2.63 10.20
N ASP A 33 -6.53 2.77 10.07
CA ASP A 33 -7.42 3.14 11.18
C ASP A 33 -7.47 2.02 12.23
N MET A 34 -7.51 0.75 11.80
CA MET A 34 -7.41 -0.41 12.70
C MET A 34 -6.09 -0.40 13.50
N LEU A 35 -4.98 -0.02 12.88
CA LEU A 35 -3.68 0.06 13.57
C LEU A 35 -3.60 1.22 14.55
N ARG A 36 -4.19 2.38 14.21
CA ARG A 36 -4.30 3.53 15.12
C ARG A 36 -5.17 3.20 16.33
N ASP A 37 -6.29 2.51 16.13
CA ASP A 37 -7.17 2.07 17.21
C ASP A 37 -6.47 1.07 18.15
N GLN A 38 -5.72 0.13 17.57
CA GLN A 38 -5.04 -0.91 18.35
C GLN A 38 -3.80 -0.42 19.12
N PHE A 39 -3.00 0.48 18.52
CA PHE A 39 -1.71 0.89 19.07
C PHE A 39 -1.69 2.33 19.60
N GLY A 40 -2.80 3.06 19.48
CA GLY A 40 -2.90 4.48 19.79
C GLY A 40 -2.20 5.36 18.75
N GLU A 41 -2.27 6.67 18.95
CA GLU A 41 -1.67 7.67 18.05
C GLU A 41 -0.40 8.31 18.65
N ASP A 42 0.00 7.86 19.84
CA ASP A 42 1.00 8.53 20.66
C ASP A 42 2.45 8.09 20.36
N ALA A 43 3.41 8.74 21.05
CA ALA A 43 4.82 8.41 21.01
C ALA A 43 5.17 6.98 21.47
N SER A 44 4.24 6.31 22.15
CA SER A 44 4.34 4.90 22.59
C SER A 44 4.09 3.89 21.46
N MET A 45 3.55 4.33 20.32
CA MET A 45 3.28 3.45 19.19
C MET A 45 4.57 2.81 18.67
N ASN A 46 4.51 1.50 18.43
CA ASN A 46 5.64 0.74 17.89
C ASN A 46 6.15 1.39 16.59
N ARG A 47 7.47 1.61 16.51
CA ARG A 47 8.12 2.26 15.35
C ARG A 47 7.79 1.60 14.01
N ALA A 48 7.62 0.28 13.97
CA ALA A 48 7.25 -0.44 12.76
C ALA A 48 5.80 -0.13 12.34
N VAL A 49 4.87 -0.04 13.29
CA VAL A 49 3.47 0.33 13.04
C VAL A 49 3.39 1.77 12.54
N ARG A 50 4.16 2.68 13.14
CA ARG A 50 4.25 4.07 12.69
C ARG A 50 4.70 4.18 11.24
N ARG A 51 5.80 3.50 10.88
CA ARG A 51 6.31 3.47 9.51
C ARG A 51 5.33 2.85 8.52
N PHE A 52 4.56 1.86 8.96
CA PHE A 52 3.51 1.27 8.12
C PHE A 52 2.41 2.28 7.82
N ILE A 53 1.94 3.01 8.83
CA ILE A 53 0.93 4.05 8.67
C ILE A 53 1.42 5.14 7.71
N GLU A 54 2.65 5.63 7.90
CA GLU A 54 3.30 6.61 7.01
C GLU A 54 3.36 6.11 5.56
N ALA A 55 3.70 4.83 5.35
CA ALA A 55 3.75 4.24 4.01
C ALA A 55 2.35 4.14 3.37
N CYS A 56 1.31 3.81 4.15
CA CYS A 56 -0.07 3.81 3.65
C CYS A 56 -0.51 5.23 3.23
N GLU A 57 -0.15 6.25 4.00
CA GLU A 57 -0.49 7.64 3.70
C GLU A 57 0.21 8.13 2.44
N ALA A 58 1.51 7.90 2.31
CA ALA A 58 2.26 8.24 1.11
C ALA A 58 1.74 7.51 -0.15
N GLU A 59 1.36 6.23 -0.02
CA GLU A 59 0.77 5.47 -1.13
C GLU A 59 -0.59 6.05 -1.57
N MET A 60 -1.42 6.49 -0.62
CA MET A 60 -2.70 7.13 -0.95
C MET A 60 -2.48 8.49 -1.64
N GLU A 61 -1.57 9.31 -1.14
CA GLU A 61 -1.19 10.59 -1.73
C GLU A 61 -0.69 10.40 -3.18
N VAL A 62 0.23 9.45 -3.40
CA VAL A 62 0.73 9.13 -4.74
C VAL A 62 -0.40 8.64 -5.66
N ARG A 63 -1.33 7.82 -5.17
CA ARG A 63 -2.48 7.38 -5.97
C ARG A 63 -3.36 8.55 -6.34
N GLU A 64 -3.69 9.43 -5.40
CA GLU A 64 -4.48 10.64 -5.64
C GLU A 64 -3.81 11.56 -6.66
N ASP A 65 -2.50 11.81 -6.52
CA ASP A 65 -1.70 12.57 -7.47
C ASP A 65 -1.73 11.96 -8.87
N LEU A 66 -1.55 10.63 -8.97
CA LEU A 66 -1.63 9.91 -10.25
C LEU A 66 -3.03 9.94 -10.87
N TYR A 67 -4.10 9.94 -10.04
CA TYR A 67 -5.47 10.15 -10.50
C TYR A 67 -5.68 11.59 -11.00
N PHE A 68 -4.99 12.58 -10.41
CA PHE A 68 -5.08 13.98 -10.78
C PHE A 68 -4.18 14.37 -11.95
N LEU A 69 -3.19 13.54 -12.33
CA LEU A 69 -2.41 13.76 -13.54
C LEU A 69 -3.35 13.73 -14.76
N PRO A 70 -3.50 14.85 -15.49
CA PRO A 70 -4.27 14.83 -16.73
C PRO A 70 -3.62 13.80 -17.65
N SER A 71 -4.45 12.91 -18.18
CA SER A 71 -4.04 11.87 -19.11
C SER A 71 -3.38 12.49 -20.35
N ASN A 72 -2.06 12.70 -20.33
CA ASN A 72 -1.28 13.16 -21.48
C ASN A 72 -1.28 12.15 -22.65
N ARG A 73 -1.99 11.02 -22.49
CA ARG A 73 -2.27 10.05 -23.55
C ARG A 73 -3.09 10.62 -24.73
N ARG A 74 -3.71 11.80 -24.60
CA ARG A 74 -4.38 12.49 -25.73
C ARG A 74 -3.51 13.49 -26.50
N GLN A 75 -2.27 13.75 -26.09
CA GLN A 75 -1.39 14.74 -26.77
C GLN A 75 -0.27 14.13 -27.62
N ARG A 76 -0.15 12.80 -27.71
CA ARG A 76 0.72 12.12 -28.69
C ARG A 76 -0.13 11.24 -29.61
N GLY A 77 -0.73 11.83 -30.65
CA GLY A 77 -1.40 11.04 -31.68
C GLY A 77 -2.42 11.72 -32.60
N VAL A 78 -2.61 13.05 -32.55
CA VAL A 78 -3.30 13.77 -33.63
C VAL A 78 -2.49 15.01 -33.99
N ALA A 79 -1.51 14.84 -34.86
CA ALA A 79 -0.94 15.93 -35.65
C ALA A 79 -0.27 15.34 -36.89
N ALA A 80 -0.97 15.51 -38.02
CA ALA A 80 -0.56 15.38 -39.42
C ALA A 80 -0.16 14.00 -39.94
#